data_AF-L8MG48-F1
#
_entry.id   AF-L8MG48-F1
#
_cell.length_a   1.000
_cell.length_b   1.000
_cell.length_c   1.000
_cell.angle_alpha   90.00
_cell.angle_beta   90.00
_cell.angle_gamma   90.00
#
_symmetry.space_group_name_H-M   'P 1'
#
loop_
_entity.id
_entity.type
_entity.pdbx_description
1 polymer ?
#
loop_
_entity_poly.entity_id
_entity_poly.type
_entity_poly.pdbx_seq_one_letter_code
_entity_poly.pdbx_strand_id
1 'polypeptide(L)'
;MRGADITQESLFTIAKLDDFVPANHPLRAIRKLADTALLRMSALFDTVYADTGRASIAPEKLMRAQLLQLFCSLRSERMLMEQLGYNLLFRWFVGLAIDDPVWDHSVFSKNRDRLNAQAVTAEFLSEVVRLAEKQGLMSDERFSVDGTLLQAWA
;
A
#
# COMPACT_ATOMS: atom_id res chain seq x y z
N MET A 1 38.87 -22.40 -9.91
CA MET A 1 38.97 -22.64 -8.46
C MET A 1 37.67 -22.18 -7.82
N ARG A 2 37.13 -22.94 -6.85
CA ARG A 2 35.91 -22.58 -6.12
C ARG A 2 36.29 -21.65 -4.95
N GLY A 3 35.58 -20.53 -4.80
CA GLY A 3 35.74 -19.62 -3.65
C GLY A 3 35.22 -20.22 -2.34
N ALA A 4 35.67 -19.67 -1.21
CA ALA A 4 35.18 -20.09 0.11
C ALA A 4 33.77 -19.53 0.36
N ASP A 5 32.92 -20.34 0.96
CA ASP A 5 31.55 -19.99 1.37
C ASP A 5 31.57 -19.51 2.82
N ILE A 6 31.88 -18.23 3.01
CA ILE A 6 32.04 -17.60 4.34
C ILE A 6 31.01 -16.47 4.45
N THR A 7 30.18 -16.52 5.48
CA THR A 7 29.25 -15.44 5.83
C THR A 7 29.80 -14.67 7.02
N GLN A 8 30.10 -13.39 6.82
CA GLN A 8 30.45 -12.46 7.89
C GLN A 8 29.60 -11.19 7.73
N GLU A 9 28.75 -10.91 8.70
CA GLU A 9 27.88 -9.75 8.68
C GLU A 9 28.61 -8.50 9.22
N SER A 10 28.28 -7.33 8.69
CA SER A 10 28.75 -6.06 9.25
C SER A 10 28.05 -5.78 10.57
N LEU A 11 28.78 -5.22 11.55
CA LEU A 11 28.20 -4.83 12.84
C LEU A 11 27.13 -3.74 12.70
N PHE A 12 27.25 -2.89 11.68
CA PHE A 12 26.29 -1.83 11.37
C PHE A 12 26.04 -1.79 9.87
N THR A 13 24.79 -1.52 9.49
CA THR A 13 24.37 -1.30 8.11
C THR A 13 23.52 -0.05 8.07
N ILE A 14 23.89 0.92 7.22
CA ILE A 14 23.10 2.11 6.96
C ILE A 14 22.51 1.94 5.57
N ALA A 15 21.19 1.75 5.50
CA ALA A 15 20.47 1.58 4.25
C ALA A 15 19.10 2.24 4.34
N LYS A 16 18.59 2.71 3.21
CA LYS A 16 17.20 3.17 3.05
C LYS A 16 16.40 2.04 2.44
N LEU A 17 15.11 1.98 2.75
CA LEU A 17 14.19 1.05 2.08
C LEU A 17 14.22 1.20 0.55
N ASP A 18 14.46 2.41 0.05
CA ASP A 18 14.53 2.67 -1.39
C ASP A 18 15.69 1.93 -2.08
N ASP A 19 16.78 1.67 -1.36
CA ASP A 19 17.98 0.99 -1.87
C ASP A 19 17.69 -0.48 -2.26
N PHE A 20 16.64 -1.07 -1.67
CA PHE A 20 16.22 -2.46 -1.91
C PHE A 20 15.16 -2.59 -3.01
N VAL A 21 14.70 -1.48 -3.60
CA VAL A 21 13.65 -1.50 -4.62
C VAL A 21 14.22 -1.10 -5.98
N PRO A 22 14.20 -1.98 -6.99
CA PRO A 22 14.69 -1.64 -8.33
C PRO A 22 14.03 -0.38 -8.89
N ALA A 23 14.80 0.46 -9.60
CA ALA A 23 14.31 1.73 -10.13
C ALA A 23 13.16 1.56 -11.15
N ASN A 24 13.13 0.43 -11.85
CA ASN A 24 12.11 0.05 -12.83
C ASN A 24 10.97 -0.82 -12.25
N HIS A 25 10.91 -1.01 -10.93
CA HIS A 25 9.89 -1.84 -10.31
C HIS A 25 8.48 -1.24 -10.50
N PRO A 26 7.48 -1.98 -11.01
CA PRO A 26 6.14 -1.45 -11.31
C PRO A 26 5.44 -0.75 -10.13
N LEU A 27 5.63 -1.27 -8.91
CA LEU A 27 5.10 -0.64 -7.68
C LEU A 27 5.59 0.80 -7.47
N ARG A 28 6.69 1.24 -8.10
CA ARG A 28 7.12 2.64 -8.02
C ARG A 28 6.14 3.60 -8.72
N ALA A 29 5.63 3.24 -9.89
CA ALA A 29 4.64 4.04 -10.59
C ALA A 29 3.31 4.04 -9.83
N ILE A 30 2.88 2.86 -9.39
CA ILE A 30 1.64 2.69 -8.61
C ILE A 30 1.69 3.49 -7.31
N ARG A 31 2.82 3.44 -6.58
CA ARG A 31 2.97 4.19 -5.33
C ARG A 31 2.83 5.69 -5.54
N LYS A 32 3.45 6.24 -6.60
CA LYS A 32 3.32 7.68 -6.92
C LYS A 32 1.86 8.08 -7.18
N LEU A 33 1.13 7.26 -7.94
CA LEU A 33 -0.28 7.49 -8.22
C LEU A 33 -1.12 7.42 -6.93
N ALA A 34 -0.91 6.37 -6.13
CA ALA A 34 -1.59 6.19 -4.85
C ALA A 34 -1.30 7.33 -3.88
N ASP A 35 -0.03 7.74 -3.73
CA ASP A 35 0.36 8.85 -2.85
C ASP A 35 -0.26 10.17 -3.30
N THR A 36 -0.40 10.40 -4.62
CA THR A 36 -1.09 11.57 -5.16
C THR A 36 -2.58 11.56 -4.83
N ALA A 37 -3.24 10.41 -4.97
CA ALA A 37 -4.65 10.24 -4.60
C ALA A 37 -4.86 10.46 -3.10
N LEU A 38 -4.04 9.82 -2.27
CA LEU A 38 -4.10 9.93 -0.80
C LEU A 38 -3.88 11.36 -0.32
N LEU A 39 -2.96 12.10 -0.93
CA LEU A 39 -2.75 13.51 -0.60
C LEU A 39 -4.00 14.36 -0.86
N ARG A 40 -4.73 14.09 -1.95
CA ARG A 40 -5.99 14.80 -2.26
C ARG A 40 -7.13 14.44 -1.33
N MET A 41 -7.04 13.28 -0.67
CA MET A 41 -8.00 12.84 0.34
C MET A 41 -7.68 13.34 1.76
N SER A 42 -6.60 14.12 1.97
CA SER A 42 -6.20 14.56 3.31
C SER A 42 -7.35 15.20 4.09
N ALA A 43 -8.12 16.09 3.45
CA ALA A 43 -9.27 16.74 4.09
C ALA A 43 -10.38 15.75 4.49
N LEU A 44 -10.57 14.66 3.73
CA LEU A 44 -11.50 13.60 4.12
C LEU A 44 -10.98 12.85 5.35
N PHE A 45 -9.69 12.52 5.39
CA PHE A 45 -9.10 11.86 6.55
C PHE A 45 -9.23 12.69 7.83
N ASP A 46 -9.07 14.01 7.74
CA ASP A 46 -9.25 14.92 8.87
C ASP A 46 -10.67 14.90 9.44
N THR A 47 -11.69 14.56 8.64
CA THR A 47 -13.09 14.40 9.13
C THR A 47 -13.37 13.02 9.73
N VAL A 48 -12.57 12.02 9.36
CA VAL A 48 -12.76 10.61 9.73
C VAL A 48 -11.99 10.25 10.99
N TYR A 49 -10.82 10.85 11.17
CA TYR A 49 -9.94 10.62 12.30
C TYR A 49 -10.16 11.67 13.38
N ALA A 50 -10.13 11.24 14.64
CA ALA A 50 -10.21 12.16 15.77
C ALA A 50 -8.87 12.88 15.99
N ASP A 51 -8.94 14.16 16.37
CA ASP A 51 -7.75 14.97 16.70
C ASP A 51 -7.00 14.47 17.94
N THR A 52 -7.65 13.67 18.79
CA THR A 52 -7.11 13.21 20.07
C THR A 52 -7.33 11.72 20.30
N GLY A 53 -6.49 11.12 21.15
CA GLY A 53 -6.56 9.72 21.55
C GLY A 53 -5.31 8.93 21.17
N ARG A 54 -5.41 7.59 21.27
CA ARG A 54 -4.31 6.71 20.87
C ARG A 54 -4.15 6.75 19.35
N ALA A 55 -2.91 6.98 18.89
CA ALA A 55 -2.57 6.92 17.48
C ALA A 55 -2.99 5.56 16.87
N SER A 56 -3.86 5.64 15.87
CA SER A 56 -4.26 4.51 15.02
C SER A 56 -3.28 4.35 13.86
N ILE A 57 -3.50 3.33 13.03
CA ILE A 57 -2.73 3.18 11.79
C ILE A 57 -3.16 4.30 10.84
N ALA A 58 -2.19 5.03 10.29
CA ALA A 58 -2.43 6.09 9.32
C ALA A 58 -3.24 5.56 8.12
N PRO A 59 -4.27 6.30 7.65
CA PRO A 59 -5.14 5.85 6.56
C PRO A 59 -4.38 5.57 5.28
N GLU A 60 -3.32 6.35 5.00
CA GLU A 60 -2.46 6.18 3.84
C GLU A 60 -1.72 4.84 3.87
N LYS A 61 -1.23 4.44 5.05
CA LYS A 61 -0.56 3.14 5.23
C LYS A 61 -1.57 1.99 5.07
N LEU A 62 -2.80 2.15 5.58
CA LEU A 62 -3.87 1.16 5.40
C LEU A 62 -4.24 0.99 3.92
N MET A 63 -4.43 2.09 3.19
CA MET A 63 -4.78 2.05 1.77
C MET A 63 -3.67 1.41 0.93
N ARG A 64 -2.40 1.78 1.14
CA ARG A 64 -1.28 1.15 0.44
C ARG A 64 -1.14 -0.33 0.78
N ALA A 65 -1.39 -0.73 2.02
CA ALA A 65 -1.37 -2.14 2.41
C ALA A 65 -2.49 -2.95 1.74
N GLN A 66 -3.70 -2.40 1.63
CA GLN A 66 -4.81 -3.04 0.91
C GLN A 66 -4.53 -3.19 -0.59
N LEU A 67 -3.97 -2.17 -1.23
CA LEU A 67 -3.49 -2.26 -2.62
C LEU A 67 -2.48 -3.40 -2.80
N LEU A 68 -1.56 -3.52 -1.86
CA LEU A 68 -0.55 -4.56 -1.90
C LEU A 68 -1.17 -5.96 -1.74
N GLN A 69 -2.21 -6.13 -0.92
CA GLN A 69 -2.96 -7.39 -0.88
C GLN A 69 -3.58 -7.74 -2.22
N LEU A 70 -4.16 -6.76 -2.91
CA LEU A 70 -4.78 -6.94 -4.22
C LEU A 70 -3.74 -7.31 -5.29
N PHE A 71 -2.67 -6.53 -5.41
CA PHE A 71 -1.67 -6.71 -6.46
C PHE A 71 -0.80 -7.96 -6.28
N CYS A 72 -0.56 -8.37 -5.04
CA CYS A 72 0.28 -9.52 -4.72
C CYS A 72 -0.54 -10.76 -4.33
N SER A 73 -1.85 -10.74 -4.55
CA SER A 73 -2.76 -11.87 -4.27
C SER A 73 -2.62 -12.44 -2.85
N LEU A 74 -2.40 -11.56 -1.86
CA LEU A 74 -2.24 -11.97 -0.47
C LEU A 74 -3.59 -12.35 0.12
N ARG A 75 -3.74 -13.63 0.44
CA ARG A 75 -5.06 -14.21 0.75
C ARG A 75 -5.60 -13.89 2.15
N SER A 76 -4.81 -13.24 3.00
CA SER A 76 -5.25 -12.84 4.33
C SER A 76 -4.43 -11.67 4.87
N GLU A 77 -4.99 -10.97 5.85
CA GLU A 77 -4.28 -9.90 6.56
C GLU A 77 -3.18 -10.46 7.48
N ARG A 78 -3.32 -11.70 7.96
CA ARG A 78 -2.23 -12.38 8.67
C ARG A 78 -1.02 -12.56 7.76
N MET A 79 -1.25 -13.02 6.53
CA MET A 79 -0.21 -13.15 5.51
C MET A 79 0.36 -11.77 5.12
N LEU A 80 -0.47 -10.72 5.05
CA LEU A 80 0.02 -9.35 4.83
C LEU A 80 0.96 -8.91 5.96
N MET A 81 0.59 -9.09 7.23
CA MET A 81 1.45 -8.72 8.35
C MET A 81 2.74 -9.54 8.36
N GLU A 82 2.65 -10.84 8.08
CA GLU A 82 3.82 -11.72 7.94
C GLU A 82 4.77 -11.20 6.84
N GLN A 83 4.24 -10.89 5.65
CA GLN A 83 5.04 -10.35 4.55
C GLN A 83 5.66 -8.99 4.91
N LEU A 84 4.92 -8.10 5.58
CA LEU A 84 5.49 -6.84 6.09
C LEU A 84 6.62 -7.07 7.11
N GLY A 85 6.66 -8.23 7.76
CA GLY A 85 7.71 -8.61 8.71
C GLY A 85 9.09 -8.82 8.08
N TYR A 86 9.15 -9.27 6.83
CA TYR A 86 10.43 -9.59 6.17
C TYR A 86 10.63 -9.01 4.77
N ASN A 87 9.57 -8.54 4.11
CA ASN A 87 9.64 -8.08 2.73
C ASN A 87 9.90 -6.57 2.66
N LEU A 88 11.15 -6.18 2.41
CA LEU A 88 11.57 -4.77 2.35
C LEU A 88 10.86 -3.99 1.23
N LEU A 89 10.55 -4.63 0.09
CA LEU A 89 9.75 -4.00 -0.98
C LEU A 89 8.35 -3.65 -0.48
N PHE A 90 7.73 -4.53 0.32
CA PHE A 90 6.37 -4.29 0.82
C PHE A 90 6.36 -3.20 1.89
N ARG A 91 7.35 -3.21 2.79
CA ARG A 91 7.54 -2.13 3.77
C ARG A 91 7.78 -0.79 3.08
N TRP A 92 8.63 -0.78 2.06
CA TRP A 92 8.86 0.37 1.20
C TRP A 92 7.53 0.86 0.63
N PHE A 93 6.77 0.00 -0.05
CA PHE A 93 5.51 0.38 -0.71
C PHE A 93 4.50 0.96 0.28
N VAL A 94 4.32 0.32 1.43
CA VAL A 94 3.37 0.76 2.47
C VAL A 94 3.82 2.05 3.18
N GLY A 95 5.13 2.31 3.24
CA GLY A 95 5.71 3.41 4.02
C GLY A 95 5.90 3.05 5.49
N LEU A 96 6.26 1.81 5.78
CA LEU A 96 6.61 1.33 7.12
C LEU A 96 8.14 1.30 7.22
N ALA A 97 8.75 1.92 8.24
CA ALA A 97 10.22 2.02 8.36
C ALA A 97 10.88 0.63 8.48
N ILE A 98 12.20 0.47 8.38
CA ILE A 98 12.82 -0.89 8.47
C ILE A 98 12.59 -1.51 9.85
N ASP A 99 12.68 -0.68 10.88
CA ASP A 99 12.69 -1.01 12.30
C ASP A 99 11.33 -0.85 12.99
N ASP A 100 10.35 -0.23 12.35
CA ASP A 100 8.99 -0.12 12.89
C ASP A 100 8.40 -1.52 13.20
N PRO A 101 7.67 -1.71 14.30
CA PRO A 101 6.92 -2.94 14.50
C PRO A 101 5.82 -3.09 13.45
N VAL A 102 5.59 -4.31 12.98
CA VAL A 102 4.42 -4.61 12.15
C VAL A 102 3.15 -4.56 13.02
N TRP A 103 2.04 -4.15 12.43
CA TRP A 103 0.76 -4.11 13.12
C TRP A 103 0.24 -5.50 13.46
N ASP A 104 -0.56 -5.59 14.51
CA ASP A 104 -1.38 -6.77 14.74
C ASP A 104 -2.47 -6.87 13.66
N HIS A 105 -2.66 -8.06 13.11
CA HIS A 105 -3.61 -8.26 12.01
C HIS A 105 -5.05 -7.89 12.39
N SER A 106 -5.47 -8.08 13.65
CA SER A 106 -6.82 -7.76 14.09
C SER A 106 -7.03 -6.25 14.25
N VAL A 107 -5.97 -5.52 14.62
CA VAL A 107 -5.96 -4.06 14.63
C VAL A 107 -6.09 -3.56 13.19
N PHE A 108 -5.36 -4.15 12.25
CA PHE A 108 -5.49 -3.83 10.83
C PHE A 108 -6.93 -4.04 10.32
N SER A 109 -7.53 -5.22 10.56
CA SER A 109 -8.92 -5.51 10.14
C SER A 109 -9.90 -4.45 10.65
N LYS A 110 -9.81 -4.12 11.94
CA LYS A 110 -10.72 -3.15 12.58
C LYS A 110 -10.58 -1.75 11.98
N ASN A 111 -9.37 -1.31 11.65
CA ASN A 111 -9.17 0.00 11.03
C ASN A 111 -9.64 0.00 9.58
N ARG A 112 -9.39 -1.08 8.83
CA ARG A 112 -9.91 -1.26 7.47
C ARG A 112 -11.44 -1.17 7.44
N ASP A 113 -12.11 -1.91 8.32
CA ASP A 113 -13.58 -1.95 8.36
C ASP A 113 -14.16 -0.58 8.69
N ARG A 114 -13.50 0.21 9.55
CA ARG A 114 -13.87 1.60 9.85
C ARG A 114 -13.75 2.51 8.62
N LEU A 115 -12.65 2.42 7.86
CA LEU A 115 -12.46 3.20 6.64
C LEU A 115 -13.50 2.83 5.57
N ASN A 116 -13.79 1.54 5.42
CA ASN A 116 -14.81 1.05 4.49
C ASN A 116 -16.22 1.53 4.88
N ALA A 117 -16.56 1.51 6.18
CA ALA A 117 -17.85 1.99 6.68
C ALA A 117 -18.11 3.47 6.38
N GLN A 118 -17.04 4.25 6.14
CA GLN A 118 -17.12 5.67 5.81
C GLN A 118 -16.84 5.95 4.33
N ALA A 119 -16.96 4.93 3.47
CA ALA A 119 -16.77 5.01 2.03
C ALA A 119 -15.38 5.52 1.56
N VAL A 120 -14.38 5.57 2.46
CA VAL A 120 -13.05 6.09 2.15
C VAL A 120 -12.37 5.30 1.05
N THR A 121 -12.51 3.97 1.06
CA THR A 121 -11.94 3.10 0.02
C THR A 121 -12.58 3.35 -1.34
N ALA A 122 -13.89 3.61 -1.39
CA ALA A 122 -14.58 3.92 -2.63
C ALA A 122 -14.13 5.28 -3.20
N GLU A 123 -13.98 6.29 -2.34
CA GLU A 123 -13.45 7.60 -2.72
C GLU A 123 -12.00 7.49 -3.23
N PHE A 124 -11.16 6.71 -2.54
CA PHE A 124 -9.79 6.45 -2.97
C PHE A 124 -9.73 5.85 -4.39
N LEU A 125 -10.53 4.81 -4.66
CA LEU A 125 -10.57 4.20 -5.98
C LEU A 125 -11.08 5.17 -7.05
N SER A 126 -12.07 6.00 -6.72
CA SER A 126 -12.60 7.03 -7.61
C SER A 126 -11.52 8.07 -7.96
N GLU A 127 -10.74 8.52 -6.98
CA GLU A 127 -9.64 9.44 -7.20
C GLU A 127 -8.50 8.81 -8.03
N VAL A 128 -8.21 7.52 -7.83
CA VAL A 128 -7.24 6.77 -8.66
C VAL A 128 -7.70 6.71 -10.11
N VAL A 129 -8.97 6.38 -10.36
CA VAL A 129 -9.55 6.34 -11.73
C VAL A 129 -9.45 7.73 -12.37
N ARG A 130 -9.83 8.78 -11.66
CA ARG A 130 -9.74 10.17 -12.15
C ARG A 130 -8.31 10.58 -12.50
N LEU A 131 -7.34 10.18 -11.69
CA LEU A 131 -5.93 10.42 -11.97
C LEU A 131 -5.44 9.62 -13.17
N ALA A 132 -5.86 8.37 -13.32
CA ALA A 132 -5.51 7.52 -14.46
C ALA A 132 -6.06 8.09 -15.77
N GLU A 133 -7.32 8.55 -15.77
CA GLU A 133 -7.95 9.24 -16.91
C GLU A 133 -7.17 10.51 -17.27
N LYS A 134 -6.87 11.36 -16.29
CA LYS A 134 -6.10 12.60 -16.52
C LYS A 134 -4.70 12.32 -17.10
N GLN A 135 -4.12 11.16 -16.81
CA GLN A 135 -2.81 10.75 -17.30
C GLN A 135 -2.88 9.98 -18.63
N GLY A 136 -4.07 9.77 -19.21
CA GLY A 136 -4.25 8.99 -20.43
C GLY A 136 -3.90 7.50 -20.26
N LEU A 137 -4.07 6.96 -19.05
CA LEU A 137 -3.79 5.56 -18.73
C LEU A 137 -5.01 4.65 -18.92
N MET A 138 -6.14 5.23 -19.33
CA MET A 138 -7.38 4.50 -19.60
C MET A 138 -7.42 4.08 -21.07
N SER A 139 -7.89 2.86 -21.33
CA SER A 139 -8.16 2.37 -22.67
C SER A 139 -9.66 2.17 -22.84
N ASP A 140 -10.21 2.61 -23.98
CA ASP A 140 -11.59 2.37 -24.39
C ASP A 140 -11.77 0.99 -25.05
N GLU A 141 -10.69 0.22 -25.20
CA GLU A 141 -10.75 -1.14 -25.72
C GLU A 141 -11.50 -2.04 -24.73
N ARG A 142 -12.59 -2.64 -25.20
CA ARG A 142 -13.45 -3.55 -24.42
C ARG A 142 -12.66 -4.77 -23.97
N PHE A 143 -12.13 -4.71 -22.75
CA PHE A 143 -11.47 -5.82 -22.08
C PHE A 143 -12.48 -6.53 -21.18
N SER A 144 -12.77 -7.81 -21.49
CA SER A 144 -13.64 -8.65 -20.67
C SER A 144 -12.79 -9.38 -19.64
N VAL A 145 -12.99 -9.07 -18.36
CA VAL A 145 -12.38 -9.80 -17.23
C VAL A 145 -13.47 -10.61 -16.55
N ASP A 146 -13.18 -11.88 -16.24
CA ASP A 146 -14.03 -12.70 -15.39
C ASP A 146 -13.88 -12.25 -13.92
N GLY A 147 -14.57 -11.17 -13.58
CA GLY A 147 -14.58 -10.53 -12.28
C GLY A 147 -15.80 -9.63 -12.14
N THR A 148 -16.23 -9.34 -10.91
CA THR A 148 -17.37 -8.44 -10.68
C THR A 148 -17.00 -7.02 -11.09
N LEU A 149 -17.65 -6.51 -12.14
CA LEU A 149 -17.52 -5.12 -12.58
C LEU A 149 -18.03 -4.18 -11.49
N LEU A 150 -17.11 -3.50 -10.79
CA LEU A 150 -17.44 -2.29 -10.05
C LEU A 150 -17.46 -1.15 -11.07
N GLN A 151 -18.65 -0.77 -11.53
CA GLN A 151 -18.83 0.42 -12.36
C GLN A 151 -18.47 1.66 -11.55
N ALA A 152 -17.35 2.30 -11.87
CA ALA A 152 -17.17 3.72 -11.57
C ALA A 152 -18.16 4.48 -12.48
N TRP A 153 -19.14 5.13 -11.88
CA TRP A 153 -20.21 5.83 -12.60
C TRP A 153 -19.74 7.21 -13.09
N ALA A 154 -20.41 7.67 -14.15
CA ALA A 154 -20.09 8.80 -15.03
C ALA A 154 -19.94 10.18 -14.37
#